data_AF-A0A835RNP4-F1
#
_entry.id   AF-A0A835RNP4-F1
#
_cell.length_a   1.000
_cell.length_b   1.000
_cell.length_c   1.000
_cell.angle_alpha   90.00
_cell.angle_beta   90.00
_cell.angle_gamma   90.00
#
_symmetry.space_group_name_H-M   'P 1'
#
loop_
_entity.id
_entity.type
_entity.pdbx_description
1 polymer ?
#
loop_
_entity_poly.entity_id
_entity_poly.type
_entity_poly.pdbx_seq_one_letter_code
_entity_poly.pdbx_strand_id
1 'polypeptide(L)'
;MEKLFHFLEHFGFDSETIGRILIRCPEIFAASVHGTLQRKVNILTHFGIPNLPRVIRKYPELLLLDVNATLLPRMRYFMDIGLSRKDVCSMVSRFSPLLGYSIEAVFKPKLEFLQTTMQKSLHEIVEYPRYFSYSLDKKIKPRYWVLRGRNITCSLKDMLAKNNEEFAEAYMGFSRLLVPPSPASSAEEPQTNSTVS
;
A
#
# COMPACT_ATOMS: atom_id res chain seq x y z
N MET A 1 11.60 -31.71 -6.37
CA MET A 1 11.61 -30.98 -5.09
C MET A 1 13.02 -30.45 -4.78
N GLU A 2 14.04 -31.30 -4.74
CA GLU A 2 15.45 -30.94 -4.45
C GLU A 2 16.01 -29.81 -5.35
N LYS A 3 15.82 -29.87 -6.67
CA LYS A 3 16.24 -28.81 -7.61
C LYS A 3 15.63 -27.44 -7.32
N LEU A 4 14.37 -27.42 -6.87
CA LEU A 4 13.66 -26.18 -6.54
C LEU A 4 14.18 -25.61 -5.20
N PHE A 5 14.41 -26.48 -4.23
CA PHE A 5 14.99 -26.10 -2.94
C PHE A 5 16.36 -25.44 -3.13
N HIS A 6 17.27 -26.10 -3.84
CA HIS A 6 18.59 -25.55 -4.16
C HIS A 6 18.54 -24.25 -4.97
N PHE A 7 17.58 -24.10 -5.89
CA PHE A 7 17.38 -22.85 -6.60
C PHE A 7 17.04 -21.69 -5.65
N LEU A 8 16.17 -21.93 -4.66
CA LEU A 8 15.79 -20.93 -3.67
C LEU A 8 16.91 -20.67 -2.66
N GLU A 9 17.68 -21.68 -2.28
CA GLU A 9 18.89 -21.52 -1.45
C GLU A 9 19.94 -20.66 -2.15
N HIS A 10 20.19 -20.89 -3.45
CA HIS A 10 21.09 -20.06 -4.25
C HIS A 10 20.64 -18.60 -4.32
N PHE A 11 19.36 -18.35 -4.11
CA PHE A 11 18.79 -17.00 -3.99
C PHE A 11 19.01 -16.34 -2.62
N GLY A 12 19.65 -17.04 -1.69
CA GLY A 12 19.95 -16.57 -0.33
C GLY A 12 18.81 -16.79 0.66
N PHE A 13 17.88 -17.70 0.38
CA PHE A 13 16.82 -18.06 1.33
C PHE A 13 17.26 -19.21 2.24
N ASP A 14 17.04 -19.05 3.54
CA ASP A 14 17.16 -20.13 4.52
C ASP A 14 16.01 -21.15 4.40
N SER A 15 16.20 -22.33 4.97
CA SER A 15 15.22 -23.44 4.91
C SER A 15 13.84 -23.08 5.45
N GLU A 16 13.74 -22.23 6.48
CA GLU A 16 12.47 -21.79 7.05
C GLU A 16 11.72 -20.88 6.07
N THR A 17 12.42 -19.94 5.47
CA THR A 17 11.91 -19.04 4.45
C THR A 17 11.47 -19.80 3.20
N ILE A 18 12.26 -20.78 2.77
CA ILE A 18 11.88 -21.68 1.67
C ILE A 18 10.59 -22.43 2.02
N GLY A 19 10.51 -23.03 3.21
CA GLY A 19 9.28 -23.70 3.67
C GLY A 19 8.06 -22.80 3.59
N ARG A 20 8.16 -21.54 4.06
CA ARG A 20 7.07 -20.55 3.96
C ARG A 20 6.69 -20.22 2.52
N ILE A 21 7.66 -20.09 1.62
CA ILE A 21 7.43 -19.86 0.19
C ILE A 21 6.65 -21.04 -0.42
N LEU A 22 7.08 -22.28 -0.14
CA LEU A 22 6.47 -23.49 -0.69
C LEU A 22 5.04 -23.71 -0.17
N ILE A 23 4.77 -23.35 1.10
CA ILE A 23 3.42 -23.41 1.67
C ILE A 23 2.49 -22.36 1.03
N ARG A 24 2.99 -21.14 0.78
CA ARG A 24 2.19 -20.07 0.16
C ARG A 24 1.95 -20.27 -1.33
N CYS A 25 2.86 -20.95 -2.01
CA CYS A 25 2.84 -21.11 -3.46
C CYS A 25 3.06 -22.57 -3.84
N PRO A 26 2.19 -23.51 -3.44
CA PRO A 26 2.35 -24.93 -3.75
C PRO A 26 2.43 -25.19 -5.26
N GLU A 27 1.83 -24.34 -6.09
CA GLU A 27 1.87 -24.44 -7.55
C GLU A 27 3.28 -24.31 -8.13
N ILE A 28 4.24 -23.76 -7.37
CA ILE A 28 5.63 -23.64 -7.80
C ILE A 28 6.27 -25.01 -8.07
N PHE A 29 5.76 -26.10 -7.47
CA PHE A 29 6.24 -27.45 -7.74
C PHE A 29 5.96 -27.91 -9.18
N ALA A 30 4.95 -27.34 -9.84
CA ALA A 30 4.67 -27.60 -11.25
C ALA A 30 5.58 -26.78 -12.19
N ALA A 31 6.30 -25.77 -11.68
CA ALA A 31 7.15 -24.91 -12.49
C ALA A 31 8.53 -25.56 -12.74
N SER A 32 8.99 -25.47 -14.00
CA SER A 32 10.36 -25.83 -14.33
C SER A 32 11.35 -24.79 -13.78
N VAL A 33 12.32 -25.24 -12.96
CA VAL A 33 13.37 -24.38 -12.40
C VAL A 33 14.17 -23.70 -13.52
N HIS A 34 14.78 -24.47 -14.41
CA HIS A 34 15.66 -23.95 -15.46
C HIS A 34 14.88 -23.31 -16.61
N GLY A 35 13.69 -23.81 -16.93
CA GLY A 35 12.90 -23.29 -18.05
C GLY A 35 12.11 -22.03 -17.70
N THR A 36 11.53 -21.99 -16.50
CA THR A 36 10.49 -21.02 -16.15
C THR A 36 10.95 -20.07 -15.05
N LEU A 37 11.37 -20.60 -13.89
CA LEU A 37 11.74 -19.78 -12.73
C LEU A 37 13.00 -18.95 -12.98
N GLN A 38 14.04 -19.57 -13.55
CA GLN A 38 15.29 -18.89 -13.87
C GLN A 38 15.09 -17.79 -14.94
N ARG A 39 14.26 -18.05 -15.95
CA ARG A 39 13.90 -17.05 -16.95
C ARG A 39 13.18 -15.85 -16.32
N LYS A 40 12.21 -16.09 -15.42
CA LYS A 40 11.49 -15.03 -14.70
C LYS A 40 12.45 -14.15 -13.89
N VAL A 41 13.34 -14.79 -13.13
CA VAL A 41 14.37 -14.10 -12.34
C VAL A 41 15.27 -13.25 -13.23
N ASN A 42 15.75 -13.80 -14.34
CA ASN A 42 16.63 -13.07 -15.25
C ASN A 42 15.94 -11.84 -15.84
N ILE A 43 14.67 -11.95 -16.22
CA ILE A 43 13.91 -10.83 -16.79
C ILE A 43 13.67 -9.75 -15.74
N LEU A 44 13.28 -10.11 -14.51
CA LEU A 44 13.06 -9.15 -13.43
C LEU A 44 14.38 -8.46 -13.03
N THR A 45 15.48 -9.20 -13.03
CA THR A 45 16.83 -8.66 -12.77
C THR A 45 17.26 -7.70 -13.88
N HIS A 46 17.10 -8.10 -15.14
CA HIS A 46 17.43 -7.27 -16.30
C HIS A 46 16.56 -6.02 -16.40
N PHE A 47 15.28 -6.10 -15.98
CA PHE A 47 14.42 -4.94 -15.90
C PHE A 47 14.93 -3.90 -14.88
N GLY A 48 15.67 -4.37 -13.86
CA GLY A 48 16.28 -3.55 -12.82
C GLY A 48 15.51 -3.54 -11.50
N ILE A 49 14.77 -4.61 -11.17
CA ILE A 49 14.12 -4.72 -9.86
C ILE A 49 15.19 -4.90 -8.77
N PRO A 50 15.32 -3.96 -7.81
CA PRO A 50 16.35 -4.07 -6.79
C PRO A 50 15.95 -5.11 -5.73
N ASN A 51 16.95 -5.86 -5.27
CA ASN A 51 16.81 -6.85 -4.21
C ASN A 51 15.65 -7.83 -4.44
N LEU A 52 15.72 -8.52 -5.59
CA LEU A 52 14.72 -9.52 -5.98
C LEU A 52 14.47 -10.61 -4.91
N PRO A 53 15.47 -11.08 -4.13
CA PRO A 53 15.20 -12.00 -3.01
C PRO A 53 14.21 -11.42 -1.99
N ARG A 54 14.36 -10.15 -1.63
CA ARG A 54 13.41 -9.46 -0.74
C ARG A 54 12.01 -9.35 -1.34
N VAL A 55 11.91 -9.12 -2.65
CA VAL A 55 10.63 -9.04 -3.37
C VAL A 55 9.93 -10.39 -3.38
N ILE A 56 10.63 -11.47 -3.74
CA ILE A 56 10.12 -12.85 -3.77
C ILE A 56 9.70 -13.30 -2.39
N ARG A 57 10.51 -13.04 -1.34
CA ARG A 57 10.15 -13.40 0.03
C ARG A 57 8.82 -12.76 0.49
N LYS A 58 8.56 -11.51 0.07
CA LYS A 58 7.33 -10.79 0.43
C LYS A 58 6.12 -11.22 -0.41
N TYR A 59 6.35 -11.66 -1.63
CA TYR A 59 5.30 -12.03 -2.57
C TYR A 59 5.79 -13.15 -3.50
N PRO A 60 5.87 -14.39 -3.00
CA PRO A 60 6.38 -15.53 -3.76
C PRO A 60 5.51 -15.86 -4.99
N GLU A 61 4.24 -15.48 -4.96
CA GLU A 61 3.28 -15.66 -6.05
C GLU A 61 3.74 -14.91 -7.33
N LEU A 62 4.63 -13.92 -7.20
CA LEU A 62 5.30 -13.27 -8.34
C LEU A 62 5.94 -14.29 -9.30
N LEU A 63 6.49 -15.38 -8.76
CA LEU A 63 7.13 -16.45 -9.54
C LEU A 63 6.12 -17.29 -10.35
N LEU A 64 4.84 -17.21 -10.01
CA LEU A 64 3.77 -17.92 -10.72
C LEU A 64 3.19 -17.08 -11.88
N LEU A 65 3.35 -15.75 -11.84
CA LEU A 65 2.80 -14.84 -12.85
C LEU A 65 3.54 -14.95 -14.19
N ASP A 66 2.80 -14.98 -15.31
CA ASP A 66 3.40 -15.06 -16.63
C ASP A 66 4.23 -13.81 -16.97
N VAL A 67 5.41 -13.98 -17.56
CA VAL A 67 6.30 -12.84 -17.81
C VAL A 67 5.77 -11.96 -18.93
N ASN A 68 5.34 -12.56 -20.03
CA ASN A 68 5.03 -11.85 -21.26
C ASN A 68 3.58 -11.38 -21.28
N ALA A 69 2.67 -12.15 -20.68
CA ALA A 69 1.26 -11.84 -20.59
C ALA A 69 0.91 -11.01 -19.35
N THR A 70 1.72 -11.04 -18.28
CA THR A 70 1.38 -10.39 -17.01
C THR A 70 2.42 -9.37 -16.54
N LEU A 71 3.63 -9.81 -16.21
CA LEU A 71 4.63 -8.96 -15.54
C LEU A 71 5.06 -7.78 -16.42
N LEU A 72 5.55 -8.06 -17.63
CA LEU A 72 6.04 -7.03 -18.53
C LEU A 72 4.93 -6.06 -18.99
N PRO A 73 3.72 -6.51 -19.37
CA PRO A 73 2.63 -5.58 -19.69
C PRO A 73 2.28 -4.65 -18.53
N ARG A 74 2.24 -5.16 -17.29
CA ARG A 74 1.93 -4.33 -16.10
C ARG A 74 3.02 -3.30 -15.82
N MET A 75 4.29 -3.67 -16.01
CA MET A 75 5.41 -2.73 -15.84
C MET A 75 5.46 -1.69 -16.97
N ARG A 76 5.21 -2.11 -18.22
CA ARG A 76 5.13 -1.24 -19.40
C ARG A 76 4.01 -0.23 -19.27
N TYR A 77 2.83 -0.67 -18.82
CA TYR A 77 1.71 0.23 -18.59
C TYR A 77 2.08 1.44 -17.72
N PHE A 78 2.82 1.24 -16.62
CA PHE A 78 3.26 2.36 -15.79
C PHE A 78 4.25 3.30 -16.51
N MET A 79 5.10 2.75 -17.39
CA MET A 79 6.00 3.57 -18.21
C MET A 79 5.23 4.33 -19.29
N ASP A 80 4.23 3.72 -19.90
CA ASP A 80 3.41 4.31 -20.96
C ASP A 80 2.58 5.50 -20.44
N ILE A 81 2.19 5.49 -19.16
CA ILE A 81 1.52 6.65 -18.52
C ILE A 81 2.51 7.72 -18.02
N GLY A 82 3.82 7.55 -18.27
CA GLY A 82 4.83 8.57 -18.02
C GLY A 82 5.70 8.37 -16.77
N LEU A 83 5.64 7.22 -16.09
CA LEU A 83 6.59 6.93 -15.02
C LEU A 83 7.94 6.44 -15.57
N SER A 84 9.03 6.81 -14.91
CA SER A 84 10.33 6.27 -15.30
C SER A 84 10.46 4.80 -14.92
N ARG A 85 11.34 4.06 -15.60
CA ARG A 85 11.72 2.70 -15.21
C ARG A 85 12.12 2.62 -13.73
N LYS A 86 12.85 3.62 -13.24
CA LYS A 86 13.30 3.71 -11.83
C LYS A 86 12.11 3.80 -10.88
N ASP A 87 11.09 4.59 -11.21
CA ASP A 87 9.87 4.71 -10.41
C ASP A 87 9.12 3.38 -10.35
N VAL A 88 8.97 2.71 -11.49
CA VAL A 88 8.31 1.39 -11.55
C VAL A 88 9.06 0.37 -10.69
N CYS A 89 10.40 0.32 -10.81
CA CYS A 89 11.21 -0.56 -9.97
C CYS A 89 11.06 -0.24 -8.48
N SER A 90 11.06 1.05 -8.11
CA SER A 90 10.84 1.51 -6.74
C SER A 90 9.47 1.07 -6.20
N MET A 91 8.41 1.25 -6.99
CA MET A 91 7.05 0.85 -6.63
C MET A 91 6.94 -0.65 -6.37
N VAL A 92 7.50 -1.48 -7.27
CA VAL A 92 7.50 -2.94 -7.13
C VAL A 92 8.26 -3.38 -5.88
N SER A 93 9.42 -2.78 -5.59
CA SER A 93 10.21 -3.14 -4.41
C SER A 93 9.57 -2.69 -3.09
N ARG A 94 8.82 -1.57 -3.10
CA ARG A 94 8.04 -1.09 -1.94
C ARG A 94 6.78 -1.94 -1.72
N PHE A 95 6.14 -2.40 -2.80
CA PHE A 95 4.90 -3.15 -2.77
C PHE A 95 4.85 -4.23 -3.86
N SER A 96 5.47 -5.38 -3.60
CA SER A 96 5.58 -6.49 -4.55
C SER A 96 4.24 -6.99 -5.14
N PRO A 97 3.12 -7.04 -4.38
CA PRO A 97 1.82 -7.44 -4.94
C PRO A 97 1.28 -6.52 -6.03
N LEU A 98 1.89 -5.34 -6.25
CA LEU A 98 1.51 -4.42 -7.32
C LEU A 98 1.36 -5.13 -8.66
N LEU A 99 2.34 -5.96 -9.02
CA LEU A 99 2.33 -6.69 -10.29
C LEU A 99 1.32 -7.83 -10.35
N GLY A 100 0.54 -8.07 -9.29
CA GLY A 100 -0.58 -9.01 -9.25
C GLY A 100 -1.91 -8.42 -9.72
N TYR A 101 -2.04 -7.08 -9.76
CA TYR A 101 -3.30 -6.42 -10.10
C TYR A 101 -3.52 -6.24 -11.61
N SER A 102 -4.78 -6.31 -12.03
CA SER A 102 -5.19 -6.10 -13.43
C SER A 102 -5.06 -4.64 -13.85
N ILE A 103 -4.58 -4.41 -15.09
CA ILE A 103 -4.53 -3.08 -15.68
C ILE A 103 -5.94 -2.50 -15.81
N GLU A 104 -6.83 -3.24 -16.47
CA GLU A 104 -8.20 -2.79 -16.75
C GLU A 104 -9.06 -2.67 -15.50
N ALA A 105 -9.02 -3.68 -14.62
CA ALA A 105 -9.93 -3.72 -13.48
C ALA A 105 -9.43 -2.92 -12.27
N VAL A 106 -8.13 -2.62 -12.19
CA VAL A 106 -7.54 -1.98 -11.00
C VAL A 106 -6.77 -0.72 -11.33
N PHE A 107 -5.79 -0.77 -12.25
CA PHE A 107 -4.92 0.38 -12.47
C PHE A 107 -5.64 1.54 -13.12
N LYS A 108 -6.27 1.32 -14.28
CA LYS A 108 -7.00 2.35 -15.03
C LYS A 108 -8.05 3.09 -14.19
N PRO A 109 -9.06 2.42 -13.60
CA PRO A 109 -10.12 3.13 -12.89
C PRO A 109 -9.62 3.90 -11.66
N LYS A 110 -8.57 3.40 -10.99
CA LYS A 110 -7.98 4.10 -9.84
C LYS A 110 -7.11 5.28 -10.27
N LEU A 111 -6.36 5.16 -11.37
CA LEU A 111 -5.58 6.26 -11.91
C LEU A 111 -6.46 7.39 -12.46
N GLU A 112 -7.53 7.03 -13.16
CA GLU A 112 -8.54 7.99 -13.60
C GLU A 112 -9.13 8.76 -12.42
N PHE A 113 -9.50 8.06 -11.34
CA PHE A 113 -9.99 8.74 -10.14
C PHE A 113 -8.93 9.64 -9.51
N LEU A 114 -7.68 9.17 -9.41
CA LEU A 114 -6.56 9.95 -8.85
C LEU A 114 -6.29 11.24 -9.63
N GLN A 115 -6.23 11.17 -10.96
CA GLN A 115 -5.85 12.30 -11.79
C GLN A 115 -7.03 13.24 -12.06
N THR A 116 -8.19 12.69 -12.42
CA THR A 116 -9.35 13.49 -12.82
C THR A 116 -10.13 14.01 -11.61
N THR A 117 -10.38 13.15 -10.61
CA THR A 117 -11.20 13.55 -9.46
C THR A 117 -10.35 14.15 -8.34
N MET A 118 -9.27 13.46 -7.95
CA MET A 118 -8.43 13.92 -6.85
C MET A 118 -7.41 14.99 -7.28
N GLN A 119 -7.21 15.19 -8.59
CA GLN A 119 -6.23 16.15 -9.15
C GLN A 119 -4.82 15.96 -8.58
N LYS A 120 -4.43 14.70 -8.35
CA LYS A 120 -3.14 14.31 -7.81
C LYS A 120 -2.18 13.86 -8.91
N SER A 121 -0.90 14.14 -8.72
CA SER A 121 0.14 13.72 -9.65
C SER A 121 0.44 12.22 -9.53
N LEU A 122 1.04 11.64 -10.58
CA LEU A 122 1.50 10.25 -10.56
C LEU A 122 2.62 10.01 -9.52
N HIS A 123 3.28 11.05 -9.02
CA HIS A 123 4.26 10.90 -7.95
C HIS A 123 3.63 10.32 -6.67
N GLU A 124 2.34 10.58 -6.41
CA GLU A 124 1.63 10.04 -5.24
C GLU A 124 1.57 8.50 -5.24
N ILE A 125 1.47 7.85 -6.42
CA ILE A 125 1.48 6.38 -6.51
C ILE A 125 2.90 5.81 -6.47
N VAL A 126 3.92 6.58 -6.85
CA VAL A 126 5.33 6.20 -6.66
C VAL A 126 5.66 6.19 -5.17
N GLU A 127 5.17 7.20 -4.44
CA GLU A 127 5.33 7.28 -3.00
C GLU A 127 4.46 6.29 -2.22
N TYR A 128 3.29 5.95 -2.75
CA TYR A 128 2.39 5.04 -2.06
C TYR A 128 1.72 4.03 -2.99
N PRO A 129 2.49 3.06 -3.53
CA PRO A 129 1.98 2.06 -4.48
C PRO A 129 0.90 1.15 -3.89
N ARG A 130 0.82 1.06 -2.55
CA ARG A 130 -0.27 0.39 -1.83
C ARG A 130 -1.64 1.00 -2.12
N TYR A 131 -1.71 2.21 -2.69
CA TYR A 131 -2.93 2.79 -3.24
C TYR A 131 -3.77 1.77 -4.04
N PHE A 132 -3.13 0.97 -4.89
CA PHE A 132 -3.80 -0.02 -5.72
C PHE A 132 -4.39 -1.21 -4.96
N SER A 133 -4.03 -1.44 -3.70
CA SER A 133 -4.62 -2.50 -2.90
C SER A 133 -5.96 -2.13 -2.27
N TYR A 134 -6.26 -0.83 -2.14
CA TYR A 134 -7.51 -0.39 -1.50
C TYR A 134 -8.68 -0.40 -2.47
N SER A 135 -9.86 -0.79 -2.00
CA SER A 135 -11.08 -0.72 -2.81
C SER A 135 -11.38 0.73 -3.20
N LEU A 136 -11.65 0.94 -4.50
CA LEU A 136 -11.99 2.26 -5.03
C LEU A 136 -13.29 2.77 -4.39
N ASP A 137 -14.33 1.95 -4.37
CA ASP A 137 -15.65 2.36 -3.91
C ASP A 137 -15.84 2.24 -2.39
N LYS A 138 -15.18 1.28 -1.74
CA LYS A 138 -15.36 1.07 -0.28
C LYS A 138 -14.42 1.90 0.58
N LYS A 139 -13.29 2.38 0.05
CA LYS A 139 -12.29 3.11 0.88
C LYS A 139 -11.76 4.39 0.24
N ILE A 140 -11.34 4.35 -1.02
CA ILE A 140 -10.72 5.52 -1.66
C ILE A 140 -11.74 6.66 -1.85
N LYS A 141 -12.86 6.39 -2.54
CA LYS A 141 -13.91 7.40 -2.78
C LYS A 141 -14.50 7.93 -1.47
N PRO A 142 -14.97 7.12 -0.51
CA PRO A 142 -15.56 7.63 0.73
C PRO A 142 -14.63 8.58 1.50
N ARG A 143 -13.35 8.21 1.64
CA ARG A 143 -12.38 9.05 2.36
C ARG A 143 -12.06 10.34 1.61
N TYR A 144 -11.89 10.26 0.30
CA TYR A 144 -11.69 11.46 -0.52
C TYR A 144 -12.86 12.44 -0.37
N TRP A 145 -14.10 11.98 -0.45
CA TRP A 145 -15.27 12.87 -0.35
C TRP A 145 -15.43 13.53 1.03
N VAL A 146 -15.10 12.81 2.10
CA VAL A 146 -15.06 13.38 3.46
C VAL A 146 -14.05 14.52 3.56
N LEU A 147 -12.83 14.30 3.04
CA LEU A 147 -11.75 15.30 3.06
C LEU A 147 -12.07 16.50 2.17
N ARG A 148 -12.59 16.25 0.95
CA ARG A 148 -13.00 17.28 0.00
C ARG A 148 -14.07 18.18 0.61
N GLY A 149 -15.10 17.62 1.24
CA GLY A 149 -16.17 18.39 1.89
C GLY A 149 -15.68 19.25 3.07
N ARG A 150 -14.47 18.99 3.58
CA ARG A 150 -13.82 19.74 4.65
C ARG A 150 -12.65 20.60 4.15
N ASN A 151 -12.42 20.66 2.84
CA ASN A 151 -11.28 21.32 2.21
C ASN A 151 -9.91 20.86 2.76
N ILE A 152 -9.80 19.59 3.15
CA ILE A 152 -8.55 19.01 3.66
C ILE A 152 -7.80 18.33 2.51
N THR A 153 -6.54 18.70 2.34
CA THR A 153 -5.60 18.02 1.44
C THR A 153 -4.57 17.24 2.25
N CYS A 154 -4.31 15.98 1.87
CA CYS A 154 -3.24 15.18 2.48
C CYS A 154 -2.66 14.17 1.47
N SER A 155 -1.60 13.47 1.86
CA SER A 155 -1.00 12.42 1.03
C SER A 155 -1.91 11.19 0.93
N LEU A 156 -1.75 10.38 -0.12
CA LEU A 156 -2.44 9.08 -0.22
C LEU A 156 -2.18 8.17 1.00
N LYS A 157 -0.95 8.21 1.52
CA LYS A 157 -0.57 7.43 2.71
C LYS A 157 -1.37 7.88 3.93
N ASP A 158 -1.44 9.19 4.19
CA ASP A 158 -2.16 9.72 5.34
C ASP A 158 -3.66 9.45 5.26
N MET A 159 -4.21 9.52 4.04
CA MET A 159 -5.61 9.24 3.79
C MET A 159 -5.95 7.76 3.96
N LEU A 160 -5.11 6.83 3.47
CA LEU A 160 -5.50 5.43 3.27
C LEU A 160 -4.84 4.43 4.23
N ALA A 161 -3.66 4.74 4.76
CA ALA A 161 -2.95 3.86 5.68
C ALA A 161 -3.67 3.76 7.04
N LYS A 162 -4.34 4.84 7.46
CA LYS A 162 -5.11 4.89 8.70
C LYS A 162 -6.24 3.87 8.71
N ASN A 163 -6.53 3.29 9.87
CA ASN A 163 -7.79 2.58 10.09
C ASN A 163 -8.98 3.59 10.10
N ASN A 164 -10.19 3.16 10.46
CA ASN A 164 -11.34 4.05 10.39
C ASN A 164 -11.37 5.03 11.56
N GLU A 165 -10.99 4.56 12.75
CA GLU A 165 -10.93 5.31 13.99
C GLU A 165 -9.88 6.43 13.88
N GLU A 166 -8.65 6.10 13.49
CA GLU A 166 -7.56 7.06 13.26
C GLU A 166 -7.91 8.09 12.18
N PHE A 167 -8.61 7.66 11.12
CA PHE A 167 -9.05 8.58 10.07
C PHE A 167 -10.13 9.54 10.58
N ALA A 168 -11.08 9.03 11.37
CA ALA A 168 -12.15 9.83 11.96
C ALA A 168 -11.62 10.81 13.01
N GLU A 169 -10.68 10.37 13.84
CA GLU A 169 -10.00 11.25 14.80
C GLU A 169 -9.27 12.38 14.09
N ALA A 170 -8.44 12.03 13.09
CA ALA A 170 -7.61 12.99 12.39
C ALA A 170 -8.41 14.02 11.56
N TYR A 171 -9.56 13.63 10.99
CA TYR A 171 -10.23 14.43 9.95
C TYR A 171 -11.72 14.68 10.18
N MET A 172 -12.35 14.00 11.13
CA MET A 172 -13.78 14.14 11.41
C MET A 172 -14.07 14.85 12.74
N GLY A 173 -13.05 15.12 13.57
CA GLY A 173 -13.14 16.01 14.73
C GLY A 173 -13.73 15.39 16.00
N PHE A 174 -13.63 14.06 16.16
CA PHE A 174 -14.24 13.36 17.31
C PHE A 174 -13.54 13.60 18.66
N SER A 175 -12.36 14.24 18.71
CA SER A 175 -11.61 14.44 19.97
C SER A 175 -12.12 15.58 20.88
N ARG A 176 -13.32 16.14 20.69
CA ARG A 176 -13.89 17.19 21.56
C ARG A 176 -15.16 16.82 22.35
N LEU A 177 -15.68 15.60 22.27
CA LEU A 177 -16.98 15.26 22.87
C LEU A 177 -16.94 14.45 24.16
N LEU A 178 -15.78 14.25 24.79
CA LEU A 178 -15.68 13.60 26.10
C LEU A 178 -14.95 14.49 27.12
N VAL A 179 -15.48 15.69 27.36
CA VAL A 179 -15.31 16.36 28.65
C VAL A 179 -16.70 16.41 29.28
N PRO A 180 -17.02 15.57 30.28
CA PRO A 180 -18.24 15.76 31.05
C PRO A 180 -18.19 17.14 31.72
N PRO A 181 -19.29 17.90 31.76
CA PRO A 181 -19.30 19.19 32.43
C PRO A 181 -18.93 18.98 33.89
N SER A 182 -17.88 19.69 34.34
CA SER A 182 -17.49 19.72 35.74
C SER A 182 -18.69 20.22 36.56
N PRO A 183 -19.07 19.54 37.66
CA PRO A 183 -20.17 20.01 38.47
C PRO A 183 -19.79 21.37 39.07
N ALA A 184 -20.72 22.31 38.96
CA ALA A 184 -20.59 23.68 39.41
C ALA A 184 -20.11 23.74 40.87
N SER A 185 -19.08 24.54 41.13
CA SER A 185 -18.71 24.94 42.49
C SER A 185 -19.76 25.93 42.99
N SER A 186 -20.64 25.43 43.85
CA SER A 186 -21.47 26.23 44.74
C SER A 186 -20.69 26.49 46.03
N ALA A 187 -20.27 27.74 46.26
CA ALA A 187 -20.06 28.35 47.58
C ALA A 187 -19.71 29.84 47.41
N GLU A 188 -20.72 30.69 47.28
CA GLU A 188 -20.62 32.07 47.76
C GLU A 188 -20.91 32.04 49.26
N GLU A 189 -19.89 32.29 50.10
CA GLU A 189 -20.09 32.76 51.47
C GLU A 189 -19.94 34.30 51.48
N PRO A 190 -20.80 35.04 52.20
CA PRO A 190 -20.76 36.49 52.22
C PRO A 190 -19.65 37.02 53.12
N GLN A 191 -18.85 37.94 52.58
CA GLN A 191 -17.88 38.73 53.33
C GLN A 191 -18.61 39.69 54.30
N THR A 192 -18.20 39.63 55.56
CA THR A 192 -18.59 40.54 56.63
C THR A 192 -17.90 41.90 56.43
N ASN A 193 -18.67 42.94 56.11
CA ASN A 193 -18.18 44.32 56.17
C ASN A 193 -18.29 44.85 57.60
N SER A 194 -17.14 45.13 58.21
CA SER A 194 -17.01 46.07 59.33
C SER A 194 -16.31 47.32 58.83
N THR A 195 -16.97 48.48 58.91
CA THR A 195 -16.28 49.78 58.96
C THR A 195 -17.05 50.73 59.88
N VAL A 196 -16.27 51.19 60.85
CA VAL A 196 -16.49 52.19 61.90
C VAL A 196 -17.07 53.50 61.38
N SER A 197 -18.08 54.03 62.09
CA SER A 197 -18.13 55.38 62.67
C SER A 197 -19.26 55.47 63.69
#